data_AF-A0A948XQI9-F1
#
_entry.id   AF-A0A948XQI9-F1
#
_cell.length_a   1.000
_cell.length_b   1.000
_cell.length_c   1.000
_cell.angle_alpha   90.00
_cell.angle_beta   90.00
_cell.angle_gamma   90.00
#
_symmetry.space_group_name_H-M   'P 1'
#
loop_
_entity.id
_entity.type
_entity.pdbx_description
1 polymer ?
#
loop_
_entity_poly.entity_id
_entity_poly.type
_entity_poly.pdbx_seq_one_letter_code
_entity_poly.pdbx_strand_id
1 'polypeptide(L)'
;DEMGDPAVDAERHRRISPLFHAANIRRPMLVVQGANDPRVLQVESDELVAAVRANDVPVEYVLFPDEGHGFQRRDNRITAQEAYLKFLDQHVRR
;
A
#
# COMPACT_ATOMS: atom_id res chain seq x y z
N ASP A 1 -2.09 -25.17 6.10
CA ASP A 1 -1.33 -24.03 5.58
C ASP A 1 -2.14 -22.76 5.59
N GLU A 2 -1.51 -21.64 5.96
CA GLU A 2 -2.18 -20.35 6.08
C GLU A 2 -2.62 -19.77 4.71
N MET A 3 -1.91 -20.09 3.62
CA MET A 3 -2.19 -19.53 2.29
C MET A 3 -2.52 -20.53 1.16
N GLY A 4 -2.20 -21.82 1.27
CA GLY A 4 -2.49 -22.81 0.22
C GLY A 4 -1.53 -22.77 -0.98
N ASP A 5 -1.84 -23.52 -2.04
CA ASP A 5 -0.98 -23.68 -3.23
C ASP A 5 -1.54 -22.91 -4.44
N PRO A 6 -0.81 -21.94 -5.01
CA PRO A 6 -1.26 -21.14 -6.16
C PRO A 6 -1.67 -21.95 -7.39
N ALA A 7 -1.15 -23.16 -7.57
CA ALA A 7 -1.51 -24.02 -8.70
C ALA A 7 -2.93 -24.57 -8.61
N VAL A 8 -3.48 -24.71 -7.40
CA VAL A 8 -4.80 -25.34 -7.16
C VAL A 8 -5.80 -24.40 -6.48
N ASP A 9 -5.31 -23.41 -5.73
CA ASP A 9 -6.10 -22.44 -4.98
C ASP A 9 -6.24 -21.09 -5.70
N ALA A 10 -5.98 -21.03 -7.01
CA ALA A 10 -5.96 -19.79 -7.79
C ALA A 10 -7.25 -18.96 -7.65
N GLU A 11 -8.42 -19.60 -7.62
CA GLU A 11 -9.70 -18.89 -7.41
C GLU A 11 -9.76 -18.25 -6.02
N ARG A 12 -9.32 -18.99 -4.98
CA ARG A 12 -9.26 -18.48 -3.61
C ARG A 12 -8.29 -17.30 -3.53
N HIS A 13 -7.08 -17.43 -4.08
CA HIS A 13 -6.09 -16.35 -4.10
C HIS A 13 -6.64 -15.12 -4.79
N ARG A 14 -7.19 -15.27 -6.00
CA ARG A 14 -7.76 -14.15 -6.75
C ARG A 14 -8.85 -13.40 -5.98
N ARG A 15 -9.71 -14.14 -5.26
CA ARG A 15 -10.80 -13.60 -4.45
C ARG A 15 -10.33 -12.83 -3.21
N ILE A 16 -9.15 -13.14 -2.67
CA ILE A 16 -8.62 -12.49 -1.46
C ILE A 16 -7.55 -11.45 -1.75
N SER A 17 -6.99 -11.38 -2.96
CA SER A 17 -5.98 -10.39 -3.32
C SER A 17 -6.59 -9.00 -3.51
N PRO A 18 -6.13 -7.98 -2.77
CA PRO A 18 -6.62 -6.61 -2.94
C PRO A 18 -6.43 -6.05 -4.36
N LEU A 19 -5.33 -6.40 -5.04
CA LEU A 19 -5.01 -5.90 -6.38
C LEU A 19 -6.10 -6.24 -7.41
N PHE A 20 -6.64 -7.47 -7.40
CA PHE A 20 -7.72 -7.87 -8.31
C PHE A 20 -9.06 -7.19 -8.02
N HIS A 21 -9.15 -6.48 -6.90
CA HIS A 21 -10.33 -5.73 -6.47
C HIS A 21 -10.07 -4.23 -6.40
N ALA A 22 -8.94 -3.74 -6.94
CA ALA A 22 -8.55 -2.32 -6.88
C ALA A 22 -9.62 -1.38 -7.45
N ALA A 23 -10.40 -1.82 -8.46
CA ALA A 23 -11.54 -1.08 -9.03
C ALA A 23 -12.66 -0.74 -8.02
N ASN A 24 -12.71 -1.45 -6.88
CA ASN A 24 -13.67 -1.18 -5.81
C ASN A 24 -13.20 -0.11 -4.82
N ILE A 25 -11.91 0.25 -4.86
CA ILE A 25 -11.36 1.33 -4.04
C ILE A 25 -11.82 2.64 -4.68
N ARG A 26 -12.66 3.40 -3.96
CA ARG A 26 -13.27 4.68 -4.43
C ARG A 26 -13.02 5.85 -3.50
N ARG A 27 -12.20 5.65 -2.47
CA ARG A 27 -11.88 6.66 -1.46
C ARG A 27 -10.39 6.97 -1.55
N PRO A 28 -9.97 8.21 -1.23
CA PRO A 28 -8.55 8.56 -1.18
C PRO A 28 -7.75 7.51 -0.40
N MET A 29 -6.52 7.26 -0.85
CA MET A 29 -5.63 6.25 -0.27
C MET A 29 -4.24 6.82 -0.05
N LEU A 30 -3.63 6.50 1.09
CA LEU A 30 -2.23 6.74 1.37
C LEU A 30 -1.51 5.39 1.44
N VAL A 31 -0.42 5.25 0.69
CA VAL A 31 0.49 4.11 0.75
C VAL A 31 1.85 4.60 1.25
N VAL A 32 2.43 3.87 2.20
CA VAL A 32 3.75 4.18 2.78
C VAL A 32 4.58 2.90 2.76
N GLN A 33 5.72 2.91 2.05
CA GLN A 33 6.50 1.71 1.74
C GLN A 33 8.00 1.96 1.91
N GLY A 34 8.75 0.96 2.38
CA GLY A 34 10.22 0.93 2.28
C GLY A 34 10.67 0.23 0.99
N ALA A 35 11.58 0.82 0.24
CA ALA A 35 12.05 0.27 -1.05
C ALA A 35 12.81 -1.05 -0.89
N ASN A 36 13.43 -1.29 0.27
CA ASN A 36 14.26 -2.46 0.54
C ASN A 36 13.54 -3.49 1.43
N ASP A 37 12.20 -3.52 1.42
CA ASP A 37 11.43 -4.48 2.22
C ASP A 37 11.59 -5.90 1.64
N PRO A 38 12.21 -6.84 2.38
CA PRO A 38 12.44 -8.20 1.90
C PRO A 38 11.21 -9.10 2.04
N ARG A 39 10.14 -8.63 2.68
CA ARG A 39 8.91 -9.39 2.98
C ARG A 39 7.78 -8.98 2.06
N VAL A 40 7.58 -7.68 1.88
CA VAL A 40 6.58 -7.11 0.98
C VAL A 40 7.29 -6.22 -0.02
N LEU A 41 7.53 -6.78 -1.21
CA LEU A 41 8.32 -6.12 -2.24
C LEU A 41 7.67 -4.78 -2.66
N GLN A 42 8.49 -3.79 -3.01
CA GLN A 42 8.00 -2.48 -3.47
C GLN A 42 6.99 -2.61 -4.63
N VAL A 43 7.22 -3.56 -5.53
CA VAL A 43 6.35 -3.80 -6.71
C VAL A 43 4.89 -4.06 -6.32
N GLU A 44 4.63 -4.70 -5.17
CA GLU A 44 3.27 -4.95 -4.69
C GLU A 44 2.52 -3.63 -4.41
N SER A 45 3.22 -2.64 -3.83
CA SER A 45 2.69 -1.29 -3.62
C SER A 45 2.56 -0.54 -4.95
N ASP A 46 3.56 -0.62 -5.82
CA ASP A 46 3.57 0.07 -7.12
C ASP A 46 2.37 -0.36 -7.99
N GLU A 47 2.10 -1.67 -8.07
CA GLU A 47 0.98 -2.24 -8.81
C GLU A 47 -0.38 -1.79 -8.25
N LEU A 48 -0.55 -1.82 -6.93
CA LEU A 48 -1.79 -1.37 -6.29
C LEU A 48 -2.02 0.13 -6.49
N VAL A 49 -0.99 0.96 -6.32
CA VAL A 49 -1.07 2.42 -6.52
C VAL A 49 -1.45 2.74 -7.96
N ALA A 50 -0.82 2.08 -8.94
CA ALA A 50 -1.14 2.27 -10.35
C ALA A 50 -2.61 1.87 -10.65
N ALA A 51 -3.03 0.70 -10.16
CA ALA A 51 -4.39 0.20 -10.35
C ALA A 51 -5.47 1.11 -9.73
N VAL A 52 -5.21 1.69 -8.56
CA VAL A 52 -6.14 2.61 -7.89
C VAL A 52 -6.17 3.98 -8.56
N ARG A 53 -5.01 4.52 -8.97
CA ARG A 53 -4.94 5.79 -9.72
C ARG A 53 -5.67 5.72 -11.05
N ALA A 54 -5.66 4.56 -11.72
CA ALA A 54 -6.42 4.34 -12.95
C ALA A 54 -7.95 4.47 -12.78
N ASN A 55 -8.45 4.45 -11.53
CA ASN A 55 -9.86 4.66 -11.21
C ASN A 55 -10.17 6.11 -10.80
N ASP A 56 -9.29 7.06 -11.13
CA ASP A 56 -9.38 8.49 -10.76
C ASP A 56 -9.48 8.74 -9.24
N VAL A 57 -8.96 7.81 -8.44
CA VAL A 57 -8.90 7.95 -6.99
C VAL A 57 -7.61 8.66 -6.58
N PRO A 58 -7.67 9.69 -5.70
CA PRO A 58 -6.46 10.30 -5.15
C PRO A 58 -5.62 9.29 -4.37
N VAL A 59 -4.37 9.10 -4.79
CA VAL A 59 -3.42 8.23 -4.09
C VAL A 59 -2.12 8.96 -3.78
N GLU A 60 -1.86 9.15 -2.49
CA GLU A 60 -0.56 9.59 -1.98
C GLU A 60 0.34 8.37 -1.80
N TYR A 61 1.58 8.44 -2.29
CA TYR A 61 2.55 7.35 -2.15
C TYR A 61 3.87 7.89 -1.60
N VAL A 62 4.22 7.45 -0.40
CA VAL A 62 5.47 7.81 0.30
C VAL A 62 6.39 6.60 0.26
N LEU A 63 7.45 6.70 -0.53
CA LEU A 63 8.47 5.66 -0.66
C LEU A 63 9.74 6.09 0.09
N PHE A 64 10.21 5.25 1.00
CA PHE A 64 11.49 5.45 1.70
C PHE A 64 12.58 4.59 1.05
N PRO A 65 13.50 5.19 0.27
CA PRO A 65 14.52 4.44 -0.48
C PRO A 65 15.56 3.76 0.41
N ASP A 66 15.66 4.15 1.68
CA ASP A 66 16.62 3.64 2.65
C ASP A 66 15.99 2.83 3.80
N GLU A 67 14.72 2.44 3.67
CA GLU A 67 13.99 1.61 4.64
C GLU A 67 13.53 0.27 4.03
N GLY A 68 13.10 -0.65 4.88
CA GLY A 68 12.54 -1.95 4.50
C GLY A 68 11.15 -2.19 5.12
N HIS A 69 10.96 -3.30 5.83
CA HIS A 69 9.68 -3.72 6.43
C HIS A 69 9.23 -2.91 7.66
N GLY A 70 9.63 -1.66 7.73
CA GLY A 70 9.45 -0.78 8.88
C GLY A 70 10.50 0.31 8.87
N PHE A 71 10.20 1.41 9.55
CA PHE A 71 11.03 2.62 9.50
C PHE A 71 11.93 2.71 10.73
N GLN A 72 13.21 2.40 10.56
CA GLN A 72 14.21 2.41 11.64
C GLN A 72 14.71 3.83 11.92
N ARG A 73 14.89 4.64 10.89
CA ARG A 73 15.41 6.00 11.04
C ARG A 73 14.34 6.89 11.65
N ARG A 74 14.75 7.70 12.63
CA ARG A 74 13.84 8.62 13.31
C ARG A 74 13.20 9.60 12.34
N ASP A 75 13.98 10.11 11.39
CA ASP A 75 13.50 11.10 10.42
C ASP A 75 12.41 10.49 9.52
N ASN A 76 12.62 9.27 9.00
CA ASN A 76 11.62 8.56 8.21
C ASN A 76 10.35 8.24 9.01
N ARG A 77 10.48 7.88 10.30
CA ARG A 77 9.31 7.74 11.17
C ARG A 77 8.54 9.05 11.31
N ILE A 78 9.23 10.17 11.51
CA ILE A 78 8.59 11.48 11.61
C ILE A 78 7.85 11.81 10.31
N THR A 79 8.51 11.64 9.15
CA THR A 79 7.90 11.86 7.84
C THR A 79 6.66 10.98 7.62
N ALA A 80 6.70 9.71 8.02
CA ALA A 80 5.55 8.82 7.94
C ALA A 80 4.39 9.31 8.83
N GLN A 81 4.67 9.72 10.07
CA GLN A 81 3.66 10.26 10.99
C GLN A 81 3.04 11.56 10.45
N GLU A 82 3.86 12.46 9.89
CA GLU A 82 3.38 13.68 9.25
C GLU A 82 2.49 13.40 8.04
N ALA A 83 2.85 12.41 7.22
CA ALA A 83 2.02 11.96 6.11
C ALA A 83 0.66 11.43 6.59
N TYR A 84 0.63 10.60 7.65
CA TYR A 84 -0.62 10.13 8.24
C TYR A 84 -1.49 11.27 8.76
N LEU A 85 -0.90 12.20 9.53
CA LEU A 85 -1.63 13.34 10.09
C LEU A 85 -2.22 14.23 8.98
N LYS A 86 -1.41 14.56 7.96
CA LYS A 86 -1.85 15.36 6.83
C LYS A 86 -2.98 14.70 6.05
N PHE A 87 -2.84 13.41 5.73
CA PHE A 87 -3.85 12.67 4.99
C PHE A 87 -5.19 12.62 5.73
N LEU A 88 -5.15 12.35 7.05
CA LEU A 88 -6.35 12.34 7.89
C LEU A 88 -6.97 13.73 8.02
N ASP A 89 -6.17 14.79 8.17
CA ASP A 89 -6.65 16.17 8.21
C ASP A 89 -7.38 16.56 6.91
N GLN A 90 -6.88 16.12 5.75
CA GLN A 90 -7.46 16.42 4.45
C GLN A 90 -8.71 15.61 4.11
N HIS A 91 -8.80 14.36 4.56
CA HIS A 91 -9.82 13.42 4.06
C HIS A 91 -10.79 12.89 5.11
N VAL A 92 -10.54 13.12 6.41
CA VAL A 92 -11.36 12.56 7.51
C VAL A 92 -11.92 13.63 8.45
N ARG A 93 -11.27 14.80 8.55
CA ARG A 93 -11.73 15.86 9.45
C ARG A 93 -13.16 16.29 9.10
N ARG A 94 -14.00 16.43 10.13
CA ARG A 94 -15.41 16.82 10.02
C ARG A 94 -15.58 18.25 9.55
#